data_AF-A0A415RRL9-F1
#
_entry.id   AF-A0A415RRL9-F1
#
_cell.length_a   1.000
_cell.length_b   1.000
_cell.length_c   1.000
_cell.angle_alpha   90.00
_cell.angle_beta   90.00
_cell.angle_gamma   90.00
#
_symmetry.space_group_name_H-M   'P 1'
#
loop_
_entity.id
_entity.type
_entity.pdbx_description
1 polymer ?
#
loop_
_entity_poly.entity_id
_entity_poly.type
_entity_poly.pdbx_seq_one_letter_code
_entity_poly.pdbx_strand_id
1 'polypeptide(L)'
;MKEIEYIEINGLLYPKLTLPPQKEIHLTRFGRKRLQYLKQYRPIFYTNLLTSGELNEHLQMIDDEANVLYDRLIEQYKVKRNITKELKEKDQMKWIQEMNNIQNCVEEVINKQIIHI
;
A
#
# COMPACT_ATOMS: atom_id res chain seq x y z
N MET A 1 -15.56 -30.60 -11.84
CA MET A 1 -14.45 -30.72 -10.88
C MET A 1 -13.18 -30.27 -11.59
N LYS A 2 -12.33 -29.42 -11.00
CA LYS A 2 -11.02 -29.11 -11.58
C LYS A 2 -10.15 -30.36 -11.46
N GLU A 3 -9.61 -30.86 -12.57
CA GLU A 3 -8.63 -31.95 -12.57
C GLU A 3 -7.32 -31.42 -11.97
N ILE A 4 -6.77 -32.13 -10.98
CA ILE A 4 -5.52 -31.77 -10.32
C ILE A 4 -4.42 -32.59 -11.00
N GLU A 5 -3.47 -31.91 -11.64
CA GLU A 5 -2.25 -32.54 -12.17
C GLU A 5 -1.34 -32.97 -11.01
N TYR A 6 -0.64 -34.10 -11.15
CA TYR A 6 0.32 -34.60 -10.17
C TYR A 6 1.72 -34.71 -10.77
N ILE A 7 2.74 -34.44 -9.95
CA ILE A 7 4.17 -34.63 -10.27
C ILE A 7 4.76 -35.70 -9.35
N GLU A 8 5.53 -36.62 -9.91
CA GLU A 8 6.21 -37.65 -9.13
C GLU A 8 7.57 -37.14 -8.64
N ILE A 9 7.80 -37.19 -7.33
CA ILE A 9 9.08 -36.86 -6.71
C ILE A 9 9.41 -37.99 -5.73
N ASN A 10 10.52 -38.70 -5.97
CA ASN A 10 11.00 -39.82 -5.15
C ASN A 10 9.96 -40.95 -4.93
N GLY A 11 9.20 -41.31 -5.96
CA GLY A 11 8.17 -42.37 -5.88
C GLY A 11 6.88 -41.96 -5.18
N LEU A 12 6.72 -40.68 -4.84
CA LEU A 12 5.49 -40.11 -4.27
C LEU A 12 4.88 -39.09 -5.23
N LEU A 13 3.56 -39.15 -5.41
CA LEU A 13 2.81 -38.23 -6.27
C LEU A 13 2.37 -37.00 -5.46
N TYR A 14 2.82 -35.82 -5.88
CA TYR A 14 2.45 -34.54 -5.28
C TYR A 14 1.54 -33.77 -6.23
N PRO A 15 0.45 -33.15 -5.74
CA PRO A 15 -0.39 -32.30 -6.58
C PRO A 15 0.40 -31.07 -7.03
N LYS A 16 0.37 -30.79 -8.32
CA LYS A 16 1.02 -29.66 -8.96
C LYS A 16 0.17 -28.40 -8.74
N LEU A 17 0.31 -27.83 -7.54
CA LEU A 17 -0.38 -26.60 -7.17
C LEU A 17 0.48 -25.41 -7.61
N THR A 18 0.07 -24.71 -8.67
CA THR A 18 0.70 -23.46 -9.11
C THR A 18 -0.24 -22.29 -8.92
N LEU A 19 0.29 -21.18 -8.43
CA LEU A 19 -0.46 -19.92 -8.39
C LEU A 19 -0.61 -19.37 -9.82
N PRO A 20 -1.72 -18.67 -10.11
CA PRO A 20 -1.84 -17.94 -11.36
C PRO A 20 -0.69 -16.92 -11.49
N PRO A 21 -0.17 -16.69 -12.70
CA PRO A 21 0.86 -15.69 -12.93
C PRO A 21 0.29 -14.31 -12.56
N GLN A 22 1.09 -13.52 -11.84
CA GLN A 22 0.74 -12.16 -11.46
C GLN A 22 1.68 -11.17 -12.14
N LYS A 23 1.14 -10.00 -12.48
CA LYS A 23 1.93 -8.89 -13.02
C LYS A 23 2.97 -8.45 -12.00
N GLU A 24 4.21 -8.26 -12.42
CA GLU A 24 5.22 -7.65 -11.57
C GLU A 24 4.92 -6.17 -11.35
N ILE A 25 4.96 -5.72 -10.10
CA ILE A 25 4.61 -4.35 -9.71
C ILE A 25 5.67 -3.74 -8.81
N HIS A 26 5.79 -2.41 -8.86
CA HIS A 26 6.67 -1.65 -7.97
C HIS A 26 5.83 -0.83 -7.00
N LEU A 27 5.66 -1.34 -5.79
CA LEU A 27 4.91 -0.66 -4.73
C LEU A 27 5.73 0.44 -4.07
N THR A 28 5.09 1.59 -3.84
CA THR A 28 5.61 2.68 -3.00
C THR A 28 5.40 2.38 -1.50
N ARG A 29 5.41 3.42 -0.65
CA ARG A 29 5.23 3.26 0.80
C ARG A 29 3.84 2.71 1.15
N PHE A 30 2.78 3.16 0.48
CA PHE A 30 1.40 2.86 0.91
C PHE A 30 0.98 1.45 0.52
N GLY A 31 1.35 0.99 -0.68
CA GLY A 31 1.16 -0.38 -1.13
C GLY A 31 1.87 -1.38 -0.23
N ARG A 32 3.11 -1.07 0.20
CA ARG A 32 3.84 -1.89 1.18
C ARG A 32 3.13 -1.93 2.54
N LYS A 33 2.64 -0.78 3.03
CA LYS A 33 1.84 -0.71 4.27
C LYS A 33 0.56 -1.55 4.14
N ARG A 34 -0.16 -1.47 3.01
CA ARG A 34 -1.36 -2.29 2.74
C ARG A 34 -1.03 -3.78 2.74
N LEU A 35 0.04 -4.18 2.06
CA LEU A 35 0.48 -5.58 2.05
C LEU A 35 0.79 -6.08 3.47
N GLN A 36 1.49 -5.29 4.28
CA GLN A 36 1.78 -5.63 5.67
C GLN A 36 0.50 -5.75 6.49
N TYR A 37 -0.42 -4.80 6.34
CA TYR A 37 -1.72 -4.84 7.03
C TYR A 37 -2.52 -6.09 6.68
N LEU A 38 -2.60 -6.43 5.39
CA LEU A 38 -3.32 -7.62 4.94
C LEU A 38 -2.73 -8.90 5.52
N LYS A 39 -1.40 -9.02 5.55
CA LYS A 39 -0.72 -10.18 6.15
C LYS A 39 -0.96 -10.30 7.65
N GLN A 40 -0.95 -9.18 8.39
CA GLN A 40 -1.02 -9.17 9.84
C GLN A 40 -2.46 -9.25 10.38
N TYR A 41 -3.40 -8.53 9.77
CA TYR A 41 -4.73 -8.31 10.34
C TYR A 41 -5.87 -8.90 9.50
N ARG A 42 -5.61 -9.28 8.23
CA ARG A 42 -6.61 -9.83 7.30
C ARG A 42 -6.07 -11.03 6.50
N PRO A 43 -5.53 -12.08 7.17
CA PRO A 43 -4.83 -13.18 6.49
C PRO A 43 -5.74 -13.93 5.49
N ILE A 44 -7.03 -14.09 5.80
CA ILE A 44 -7.99 -14.77 4.90
C ILE A 44 -8.19 -13.97 3.60
N PHE A 45 -8.33 -12.65 3.72
CA PHE A 45 -8.48 -11.79 2.54
C PHE A 45 -7.20 -11.77 1.69
N TYR A 46 -6.04 -11.71 2.35
CA TYR A 46 -4.75 -11.85 1.70
C TYR A 46 -4.62 -13.17 0.92
N THR A 47 -4.96 -14.31 1.54
CA THR A 47 -4.86 -15.62 0.89
C THR A 47 -5.82 -15.72 -0.28
N ASN A 48 -7.04 -15.19 -0.17
CA ASN A 48 -8.01 -15.19 -1.26
C ASN A 48 -7.46 -14.45 -2.48
N LEU A 49 -6.98 -13.22 -2.29
CA LEU A 49 -6.35 -12.42 -3.37
C LEU A 49 -5.12 -13.11 -3.97
N LEU A 50 -4.31 -13.76 -3.14
CA LEU A 50 -3.13 -14.48 -3.60
C LEU A 50 -3.51 -15.68 -4.48
N THR A 51 -4.52 -16.44 -4.06
CA THR A 51 -5.01 -17.62 -4.80
C THR A 51 -5.83 -17.27 -6.04
N SER A 52 -6.52 -16.12 -6.05
CA SER A 52 -7.22 -15.62 -7.24
C SER A 52 -6.27 -15.00 -8.26
N GLY A 53 -5.06 -14.59 -7.84
CA GLY A 53 -4.09 -13.91 -8.70
C GLY A 53 -4.28 -12.40 -8.78
N GLU A 54 -5.20 -11.84 -7.99
CA GLU A 54 -5.58 -10.43 -8.03
C GLU A 54 -4.81 -9.57 -7.01
N LEU A 55 -3.94 -10.19 -6.20
CA LEU A 55 -3.20 -9.51 -5.14
C LEU A 55 -2.42 -8.30 -5.66
N ASN A 56 -1.65 -8.47 -6.73
CA ASN A 56 -0.82 -7.40 -7.25
C ASN A 56 -1.65 -6.23 -7.81
N GLU A 57 -2.74 -6.52 -8.52
CA GLU A 57 -3.65 -5.49 -9.02
C GLU A 57 -4.31 -4.71 -7.87
N HIS A 58 -4.79 -5.42 -6.83
CA HIS A 58 -5.36 -4.78 -5.65
C HIS A 58 -4.35 -3.86 -4.95
N LEU A 59 -3.11 -4.32 -4.75
CA LEU A 59 -2.08 -3.53 -4.09
C LEU A 59 -1.68 -2.30 -4.93
N GLN A 60 -1.58 -2.44 -6.25
CA GLN A 60 -1.27 -1.33 -7.15
C GLN A 60 -2.38 -0.27 -7.13
N MET A 61 -3.64 -0.68 -7.23
CA MET A 61 -4.79 0.24 -7.16
C MET A 61 -4.80 1.03 -5.85
N ILE A 62 -4.63 0.35 -4.72
CA ILE A 62 -4.60 0.99 -3.39
C ILE A 62 -3.39 1.92 -3.23
N ASP A 63 -2.22 1.53 -3.76
CA ASP A 63 -1.01 2.35 -3.71
C ASP A 63 -1.18 3.64 -4.52
N ASP A 64 -1.71 3.54 -5.74
CA ASP A 64 -1.95 4.69 -6.61
C ASP A 64 -2.97 5.64 -5.98
N GLU A 65 -4.10 5.12 -5.48
CA GLU A 65 -5.12 5.92 -4.81
C GLU A 65 -4.56 6.64 -3.57
N ALA A 66 -3.78 5.93 -2.74
CA ALA A 66 -3.17 6.50 -1.54
C ALA A 66 -2.17 7.60 -1.86
N ASN A 67 -1.33 7.44 -2.90
CA ASN A 67 -0.37 8.46 -3.31
C ASN A 67 -1.06 9.71 -3.87
N VAL A 68 -2.08 9.53 -4.73
CA VAL A 68 -2.86 10.66 -5.25
C VAL A 68 -3.54 11.42 -4.11
N LEU A 69 -4.11 10.70 -3.13
CA LEU A 69 -4.73 11.32 -1.97
C LEU A 69 -3.69 12.05 -1.10
N TYR A 70 -2.52 11.46 -0.90
CA TYR A 70 -1.42 12.04 -0.15
C TYR A 70 -1.01 13.38 -0.74
N ASP A 71 -0.64 13.41 -2.02
CA ASP A 71 -0.15 14.63 -2.66
C ASP A 71 -1.19 15.74 -2.63
N ARG A 72 -2.47 15.39 -2.89
CA ARG A 72 -3.58 16.33 -2.80
C ARG A 72 -3.74 16.92 -1.40
N LEU A 73 -3.72 16.07 -0.36
CA LEU A 73 -3.89 16.53 1.01
C LEU A 73 -2.71 17.39 1.47
N ILE A 74 -1.48 17.00 1.13
CA ILE A 74 -0.28 17.79 1.46
C ILE A 74 -0.41 19.22 0.92
N GLU A 75 -0.81 19.40 -0.34
CA GLU A 75 -0.97 20.74 -0.91
C GLU A 75 -2.12 21.52 -0.24
N GLN A 76 -3.26 20.87 0.03
CA GLN A 76 -4.36 21.52 0.75
C GLN A 76 -3.96 22.00 2.15
N TYR A 77 -3.21 21.17 2.90
CA TYR A 77 -2.76 21.54 4.23
C TYR A 77 -1.68 22.62 4.22
N LYS A 78 -0.78 22.64 3.22
CA LYS A 78 0.21 23.71 3.05
C LYS A 78 -0.45 25.06 2.86
N VAL A 79 -1.47 25.12 1.99
CA VAL A 79 -2.27 26.34 1.75
C VAL A 79 -2.98 26.76 3.03
N LYS A 80 -3.67 25.82 3.69
CA LYS A 80 -4.43 26.11 4.92
C LYS A 80 -3.57 26.62 6.08
N ARG A 81 -2.33 26.14 6.20
CA ARG A 81 -1.38 26.54 7.26
C ARG A 81 -0.45 27.68 6.86
N ASN A 82 -0.62 28.27 5.68
CA ASN A 82 0.22 29.35 5.15
C ASN A 82 1.72 29.02 5.20
N ILE A 83 2.10 27.78 4.84
CA ILE A 83 3.51 27.38 4.76
C ILE A 83 4.10 27.98 3.49
N THR A 84 4.67 29.18 3.60
CA THR A 84 5.29 29.90 2.48
C THR A 84 6.81 29.74 2.46
N LYS A 85 7.43 30.10 1.34
CA LYS A 85 8.89 30.20 1.22
C LYS A 85 9.47 31.24 2.19
N GLU A 86 8.72 32.31 2.46
CA GLU A 86 9.11 33.34 3.43
C GLU A 86 9.24 32.78 4.85
N LEU A 87 8.36 31.86 5.25
CA LEU A 87 8.49 31.17 6.54
C LEU A 87 9.78 30.34 6.58
N LYS A 88 10.14 29.68 5.47
CA LYS A 88 11.36 28.87 5.37
C LYS A 88 12.62 29.72 5.50
N GLU A 89 12.63 30.93 4.94
CA GLU A 89 13.76 31.86 5.01
C GLU A 89 13.91 32.50 6.39
N LYS A 90 12.80 32.80 7.07
CA LYS A 90 12.81 33.41 8.41
C LYS A 90 13.05 32.38 9.53
N ASP A 91 12.45 31.20 9.42
CA ASP A 91 12.50 30.15 10.44
C ASP A 91 12.38 28.77 9.80
N GLN A 92 13.53 28.26 9.33
CA GLN A 92 13.62 26.96 8.69
C GLN A 92 13.18 25.83 9.64
N MET A 93 13.45 25.93 10.94
CA MET A 93 13.11 24.87 11.89
C MET A 93 11.60 24.76 12.07
N LYS A 94 10.92 25.89 12.23
CA LYS A 94 9.45 25.94 12.29
C LYS A 94 8.81 25.46 10.99
N TRP A 95 9.40 25.80 9.84
CA TRP A 95 8.93 25.29 8.55
C TRP A 95 9.01 23.76 8.48
N ILE A 96 10.12 23.15 8.89
CA ILE A 96 10.27 21.69 8.95
C ILE A 96 9.26 21.07 9.91
N GLN A 97 9.08 21.68 11.09
CA GLN A 97 8.13 21.20 12.10
C GLN A 97 6.69 21.19 11.55
N GLU A 98 6.25 22.27 10.91
CA GLU A 98 4.91 22.34 10.32
C GLU A 98 4.74 21.37 9.16
N MET A 99 5.75 21.22 8.30
CA MET A 99 5.73 20.22 7.23
C MET A 99 5.60 18.79 7.78
N ASN A 100 6.35 18.45 8.83
CA ASN A 100 6.25 17.14 9.48
C ASN A 100 4.87 16.92 10.11
N ASN A 101 4.32 17.94 10.76
CA ASN A 101 2.97 17.88 11.34
C ASN A 101 1.91 17.62 10.27
N ILE A 102 2.01 18.27 9.11
CA ILE A 102 1.13 18.02 7.97
C ILE A 102 1.29 16.59 7.47
N GLN A 103 2.53 16.13 7.24
CA GLN A 103 2.78 14.77 6.76
C GLN A 103 2.20 13.72 7.71
N ASN A 104 2.40 13.87 9.01
CA ASN A 104 1.83 12.97 10.02
C ASN A 104 0.31 12.95 9.98
N CYS A 105 -0.34 14.11 9.89
CA CYS A 105 -1.79 14.21 9.81
C CYS A 105 -2.34 13.53 8.54
N VAL A 106 -1.69 13.77 7.40
CA VAL A 106 -2.09 13.16 6.12
C VAL A 106 -1.89 11.65 6.13
N GLU A 107 -0.74 11.18 6.64
CA GLU A 107 -0.51 9.74 6.79
C GLU A 107 -1.55 9.07 7.68
N GLU A 108 -1.95 9.71 8.78
CA GLU A 108 -3.00 9.18 9.66
C GLU A 108 -4.35 9.05 8.94
N VAL A 109 -4.72 10.04 8.14
CA VAL A 109 -5.94 9.99 7.32
C VAL A 109 -5.88 8.84 6.33
N ILE A 110 -4.79 8.68 5.58
CA ILE A 110 -4.62 7.61 4.59
C ILE A 110 -4.64 6.23 5.26
N ASN A 111 -3.97 6.09 6.40
CA ASN A 111 -3.94 4.82 7.12
C ASN A 111 -5.38 4.40 7.50
N LYS A 112 -6.19 5.33 8.00
CA LYS A 112 -7.58 5.06 8.40
C LYS A 112 -8.52 4.85 7.21
N GLN A 113 -8.36 5.62 6.14
CA GLN A 113 -9.31 5.65 5.02
C GLN A 113 -8.98 4.69 3.88
N ILE A 114 -7.75 4.19 3.80
CA ILE A 114 -7.32 3.35 2.66
C ILE A 114 -6.64 2.08 3.17
N ILE A 115 -5.64 2.22 4.05
CA ILE A 115 -4.78 1.08 4.40
C ILE A 115 -5.48 0.10 5.33
N HIS A 116 -6.24 0.57 6.31
CA HIS A 116 -6.82 -0.28 7.36
C HIS A 116 -8.27 -0.76 7.08
N ILE A 117 -8.77 -0.55 5.86
CA ILE A 117 -10.10 -1.05 5.46
C ILE A 117 -10.12 -2.58 5.40
#